data_AF-A0A3M2BG62-F1
#
_entry.id   AF-A0A3M2BG62-F1
#
_cell.length_a   1.000
_cell.length_b   1.000
_cell.length_c   1.000
_cell.angle_alpha   90.00
_cell.angle_beta   90.00
_cell.angle_gamma   90.00
#
_symmetry.space_group_name_H-M   'P 1'
#
loop_
_entity.id
_entity.type
_entity.pdbx_description
1 polymer ?
#
loop_
_entity_poly.entity_id
_entity_poly.type
_entity_poly.pdbx_seq_one_letter_code
_entity_poly.pdbx_strand_id
1 'polypeptide(L)' 'MSSAVGRAMLADAHKELMTAWTRAREVWNDAAAQGFEERYLQPLAPKIRSTLGAMEKLADAAASARRACSE' A
#
# COMPACT_ATOMS: atom_id res chain seq x y z
N MET A 1 -10.87 2.62 -14.17
CA MET A 1 -10.23 1.61 -13.30
C MET A 1 -11.18 1.26 -12.16
N SER A 2 -11.34 -0.02 -11.81
CA SER A 2 -12.13 -0.41 -10.63
C SER A 2 -11.33 -0.17 -9.34
N SER A 3 -12.01 -0.01 -8.21
CA SER A 3 -11.38 0.11 -6.89
C SER A 3 -10.51 -1.11 -6.55
N ALA A 4 -10.90 -2.30 -7.00
CA ALA A 4 -10.14 -3.54 -6.83
C ALA A 4 -8.80 -3.50 -7.56
N VAL A 5 -8.77 -3.01 -8.81
CA VAL A 5 -7.53 -2.86 -9.58
C VAL A 5 -6.61 -1.84 -8.90
N GLY A 6 -7.14 -0.69 -8.47
CA GLY A 6 -6.34 0.30 -7.74
C GLY A 6 -5.74 -0.25 -6.44
N ARG A 7 -6.48 -1.09 -5.71
CA ARG A 7 -5.98 -1.73 -4.48
C ARG A 7 -4.82 -2.68 -4.78
N ALA A 8 -4.95 -3.51 -5.82
CA ALA A 8 -3.89 -4.43 -6.25
C ALA A 8 -2.63 -3.66 -6.65
N MET A 9 -2.78 -2.62 -7.50
CA MET A 9 -1.65 -1.78 -7.92
C MET A 9 -0.91 -1.13 -6.73
N LEU A 10 -1.64 -0.64 -5.72
CA LEU A 10 -1.03 -0.05 -4.53
C LEU A 10 -0.26 -1.10 -3.71
N ALA A 11 -0.82 -2.30 -3.55
CA ALA A 11 -0.16 -3.39 -2.85
C ALA A 11 1.12 -3.84 -3.57
N ASP A 12 1.07 -3.96 -4.89
CA ASP A 12 2.20 -4.36 -5.73
C ASP A 12 3.31 -3.30 -5.72
N ALA A 13 2.96 -2.02 -5.87
CA ALA A 13 3.91 -0.92 -5.81
C ALA A 13 4.63 -0.85 -4.45
N HIS A 14 3.93 -1.10 -3.35
CA HIS A 14 4.55 -1.17 -2.03
C HIS A 14 5.51 -2.35 -1.91
N LYS A 15 5.15 -3.52 -2.44
CA LYS A 15 6.05 -4.69 -2.47
C LYS A 15 7.29 -4.44 -3.31
N GLU A 16 7.14 -3.78 -4.46
CA GLU A 16 8.25 -3.40 -5.33
C GLU A 16 9.19 -2.42 -4.61
N LEU A 17 8.64 -1.41 -3.94
CA LEU A 17 9.42 -0.47 -3.12
C LEU A 17 10.26 -1.19 -2.06
N MET A 18 9.67 -2.12 -1.30
CA MET A 18 10.41 -2.86 -0.28
C MET A 18 11.47 -3.78 -0.88
N THR A 19 11.20 -4.37 -2.05
CA THR A 19 12.18 -5.18 -2.79
C THR A 19 13.37 -4.33 -3.24
N ALA A 20 13.09 -3.14 -3.78
CA ALA A 20 14.11 -2.18 -4.18
C ALA A 20 14.92 -1.67 -2.97
N TRP A 21 14.24 -1.45 -1.83
CA TRP A 21 14.90 -1.06 -0.59
C TRP A 21 15.88 -2.13 -0.09
N THR A 22 15.47 -3.40 -0.05
CA THR A 22 16.36 -4.50 0.34
C THR A 22 17.61 -4.55 -0.54
N ARG A 23 17.47 -4.42 -1.86
CA ARG A 23 18.61 -4.37 -2.78
C ARG A 23 19.50 -3.17 -2.55
N ALA A 24 18.92 -1.98 -2.33
CA ALA A 24 19.68 -0.79 -2.02
C ALA A 24 20.53 -0.99 -0.75
N ARG A 25 19.98 -1.67 0.26
CA ARG A 25 20.65 -1.95 1.54
C ARG A 25 21.84 -2.91 1.44
N GLU A 26 21.98 -3.66 0.35
CA GLU A 26 23.15 -4.50 0.10
C GLU A 26 24.43 -3.67 -0.09
N VAL A 27 24.31 -2.46 -0.64
CA VAL A 27 25.44 -1.57 -0.95
C VAL A 27 25.40 -0.25 -0.18
N TRP A 28 24.21 0.19 0.26
CA TRP A 28 23.99 1.44 0.97
C TRP A 28 23.55 1.16 2.41
N ASN A 29 24.53 1.06 3.32
CA ASN A 29 24.29 0.66 4.72
C ASN A 29 24.86 1.64 5.76
N ASP A 30 24.90 2.92 5.42
CA ASP A 30 25.37 3.98 6.33
C ASP A 30 24.22 4.60 7.15
N ALA A 31 24.55 5.63 7.94
CA ALA A 31 23.59 6.37 8.74
C ALA A 31 22.53 7.10 7.89
N ALA A 32 22.84 7.46 6.63
CA ALA A 32 21.88 8.09 5.74
C ALA A 32 20.82 7.07 5.28
N ALA A 33 21.23 5.84 4.97
CA ALA A 33 20.32 4.76 4.65
C ALA A 33 19.38 4.44 5.84
N GLN A 34 19.93 4.36 7.06
CA GLN A 34 19.12 4.17 8.26
C GLN A 34 18.11 5.31 8.45
N GLY A 35 18.56 6.57 8.35
CA GLY A 35 17.69 7.72 8.48
C GLY A 35 16.61 7.78 7.39
N PHE A 36 16.89 7.30 6.18
CA PHE A 36 15.90 7.19 5.12
C PHE A 36 14.79 6.19 5.47
N GLU A 37 15.15 4.99 5.94
CA GLU A 37 14.20 3.97 6.34
C GLU A 37 13.28 4.45 7.47
N GLU A 38 13.87 4.99 8.53
CA GLU A 38 13.14 5.48 9.70
C GLU A 38 12.22 6.65 9.36
N ARG A 39 12.68 7.60 8.52
CA ARG A 39 11.94 8.82 8.23
C ARG A 39 10.84 8.62 7.18
N TYR A 40 11.05 7.75 6.20
CA TYR A 40 10.17 7.63 5.04
C TYR A 40 9.48 6.28 4.92
N LEU A 41 10.22 5.17 5.04
CA LEU A 41 9.66 3.84 4.78
C LEU A 41 8.84 3.31 5.95
N GLN A 42 9.37 3.39 7.18
CA GLN A 42 8.66 2.92 8.37
C GLN A 42 7.30 3.60 8.57
N PRO A 43 7.17 4.95 8.42
CA PRO A 43 5.88 5.61 8.57
C PRO A 43 4.93 5.36 7.38
N LEU A 44 5.45 4.96 6.22
CA LEU A 44 4.67 4.71 5.02
C LEU A 44 3.93 3.37 5.06
N ALA A 45 4.59 2.32 5.57
CA ALA A 45 4.01 0.98 5.65
C ALA A 45 2.63 0.91 6.37
N PRO A 46 2.43 1.49 7.58
CA PRO A 46 1.12 1.48 8.23
C PRO A 46 0.08 2.32 7.47
N LYS A 47 0.48 3.42 6.82
CA LYS A 47 -0.42 4.24 6.00
C LYS A 47 -0.94 3.45 4.80
N ILE A 48 -0.08 2.73 4.09
CA ILE A 48 -0.47 1.88 2.97
C ILE A 48 -1.43 0.77 3.43
N ARG A 49 -1.12 0.08 4.53
CA ARG A 49 -2.02 -0.95 5.09
C ARG A 49 -3.40 -0.38 5.43
N SER A 50 -3.45 0.79 6.07
CA SER A 50 -4.69 1.47 6.38
C SER A 50 -5.50 1.82 5.13
N THR A 51 -4.83 2.35 4.10
CA THR A 51 -5.47 2.69 2.82
C THR A 51 -6.03 1.45 2.12
N LEU A 52 -5.27 0.36 2.04
CA LEU A 52 -5.73 -0.90 1.44
C LEU A 52 -7.00 -1.43 2.15
N GLY A 53 -7.03 -1.38 3.48
CA GLY A 53 -8.21 -1.78 4.26
C GLY A 53 -9.41 -0.84 4.06
N ALA A 54 -9.18 0.46 3.92
CA ALA A 54 -10.25 1.41 3.59
C ALA A 54 -10.84 1.17 2.19
N MET A 55 -9.98 0.85 1.20
CA MET A 55 -10.42 0.54 -0.16
C MET A 55 -11.29 -0.73 -0.21
N GLU A 56 -10.98 -1.73 0.60
CA GLU A 56 -11.77 -2.95 0.73
C GLU A 56 -13.16 -2.65 1.31
N LYS A 57 -13.23 -1.89 2.41
CA LYS A 57 -14.51 -1.45 3.00
C LYS A 57 -15.37 -0.65 2.01
N LEU A 58 -14.75 0.22 1.20
CA LEU A 58 -15.45 0.97 0.16
C LEU A 58 -15.99 0.06 -0.94
N ALA A 59 -15.24 -0.98 -1.32
CA ALA A 59 -15.71 -1.97 -2.30
C ALA A 59 -16.95 -2.72 -1.78
N ASP A 60 -16.93 -3.15 -0.52
CA ASP A 60 -18.04 -3.85 0.14
C ASP A 60 -19.28 -2.99 0.27
N ALA A 61 -19.11 -1.73 0.69
CA ALA A 61 -20.20 -0.77 0.79
C ALA A 61 -20.85 -0.51 -0.58
N ALA A 62 -20.02 -0.32 -1.62
CA ALA A 62 -20.52 -0.11 -2.97
C ALA A 62 -21.23 -1.35 -3.53
N ALA A 63 -20.74 -2.56 -3.22
CA ALA A 63 -21.40 -3.81 -3.61
C ALA A 63 -22.76 -3.98 -2.91
N SER A 64 -22.83 -3.63 -1.63
CA SER A 64 -24.07 -3.69 -0.84
C SER A 64 -25.11 -2.69 -1.34
N ALA A 65 -24.71 -1.45 -1.62
CA ALA A 65 -25.59 -0.44 -2.19
C ALA A 65 -26.15 -0.86 -3.56
N ARG A 66 -25.31 -1.46 -4.42
CA ARG A 66 -25.76 -2.00 -5.72
C ARG A 66 -26.83 -3.08 -5.55
N ARG A 67 -26.65 -4.01 -4.61
CA ARG A 67 -27.64 -5.06 -4.32
C ARG A 67 -28.97 -4.47 -3.86
N ALA A 68 -28.93 -3.49 -2.94
CA ALA A 68 -30.11 -2.85 -2.42
C ALA A 68 -30.91 -2.02 -3.45
N CYS A 69 -30.28 -1.58 -4.55
CA CYS A 69 -30.98 -0.89 -5.65
C CYS A 69 -31.46 -1.83 -6.76
N SER A 70 -31.01 -3.09 -6.76
CA SER A 70 -31.44 -4.10 -7.73
C SER A 70 -32.57 -5.00 -7.21
N GLU A 71 -32.92 -4.85 -5.93
CA GLU A 71 -34.16 -5.36 -5.31
C GLU A 71 -35.25 -4.28 -5.37
#